data_AF-A0A3E0KLI8-F1
#
_entry.id   AF-A0A3E0KLI8-F1
#
_cell.length_a   1.000
_cell.length_b   1.000
_cell.length_c   1.000
_cell.angle_alpha   90.00
_cell.angle_beta   90.00
_cell.angle_gamma   90.00
#
_symmetry.space_group_name_H-M   'P 1'
#
loop_
_entity.id
_entity.type
_entity.pdbx_description
1 polymer ?
#
loop_
_entity_poly.entity_id
_entity_poly.type
_entity_poly.pdbx_seq_one_letter_code
_entity_poly.pdbx_strand_id
1 'polypeptide(L)'
;MVDRWFRGPALSRPEGRLPAAGAGETGDSPPGAGGEKAAGGAPAEAGREPAGGGSETATPPPGEREPGEDPGQPDGQTGDSGGEPAWDPGEDGAMRLVEDLLGLLAAGDPQALAAFLEGRTWQPVDAAGAGEILFLFHDYLDAGRVEVRLLAAYRDELSSQYDFGLFETRDGRERVLPVHVLYRSEPPQVVLSSVLLNQGPWVRAFMSRFLDLLRAGDAAALARFLTVDDLDYPEELAQQVIDRYAAETAVDTLAFQYDGFGPLEYRSGQVEGPTIFRFTITGRDAGGGPLEHPVAVVVGDGLMGLQDPWVPHPPGP
;
A
#
# COMPACT_ATOMS: atom_id res chain seq x y z
N MET A 1 -17.78 -11.84 5.17
CA MET A 1 -17.65 -12.88 4.12
C MET A 1 -16.21 -12.90 3.58
N VAL A 2 -15.21 -12.86 4.49
CA VAL A 2 -13.76 -12.70 4.17
C VAL A 2 -12.92 -13.91 4.63
N ASP A 3 -13.48 -14.83 5.42
CA ASP A 3 -12.73 -15.96 6.03
C ASP A 3 -12.44 -17.17 5.13
N ARG A 4 -12.83 -17.15 3.85
CA ARG A 4 -12.83 -18.38 3.02
C ARG A 4 -11.53 -18.65 2.26
N TRP A 5 -10.61 -17.69 2.15
CA TRP A 5 -9.50 -17.77 1.21
C TRP A 5 -8.20 -18.40 1.74
N PHE A 6 -8.06 -18.65 3.05
CA PHE A 6 -6.76 -19.04 3.63
C PHE A 6 -6.73 -20.32 4.48
N ARG A 7 -7.75 -21.18 4.45
CA ARG A 7 -7.67 -22.53 5.09
C ARG A 7 -7.35 -23.63 4.07
N GLY A 8 -6.06 -23.86 3.85
CA GLY A 8 -5.50 -25.11 3.32
C GLY A 8 -4.97 -26.01 4.45
N PRO A 9 -4.87 -27.35 4.26
CA PRO A 9 -4.82 -28.30 5.35
C PRO A 9 -3.45 -28.33 6.05
N ALA A 10 -3.50 -28.47 7.38
CA ALA A 10 -2.33 -28.72 8.23
C ALA A 10 -1.58 -29.96 7.76
N LEU A 11 -0.40 -29.76 7.17
CA LEU A 11 0.56 -30.83 6.91
C LEU A 11 1.37 -31.09 8.18
N SER A 12 1.23 -32.32 8.67
CA SER A 12 1.95 -32.92 9.78
C SER A 12 3.47 -32.77 9.61
N ARG A 13 4.14 -32.28 10.66
CA ARG A 13 5.60 -32.28 10.78
C ARG A 13 6.15 -33.71 10.84
N PRO A 14 7.17 -34.08 10.06
CA PRO A 14 8.06 -35.17 10.43
C PRO A 14 9.20 -34.64 11.30
N GLU A 15 9.44 -35.36 12.40
CA GLU A 15 10.61 -35.22 13.26
C GLU A 15 11.89 -35.54 12.46
N GLY A 16 12.87 -34.64 12.49
CA GLY A 16 14.13 -34.79 11.75
C GLY A 16 15.29 -34.10 12.45
N ARG A 17 16.10 -34.92 13.13
CA ARG A 17 17.40 -34.64 13.76
C ARG A 17 18.34 -33.78 12.90
N LEU A 18 18.93 -32.74 13.50
CA LEU A 18 20.11 -32.02 12.99
C LEU A 18 21.40 -32.78 13.32
N PRO A 19 22.36 -32.95 12.39
CA PRO A 19 23.75 -33.15 12.73
C PRO A 19 24.52 -31.83 12.77
N ALA A 20 25.45 -31.76 13.71
CA ALA A 20 26.42 -30.69 13.89
C ALA A 20 27.60 -30.82 12.91
N ALA A 21 28.06 -29.69 12.38
CA ALA A 21 29.40 -29.40 11.88
C ALA A 21 29.43 -27.88 11.61
N GLY A 22 30.47 -27.10 11.83
CA GLY A 22 31.88 -27.37 12.04
C GLY A 22 32.60 -26.11 11.53
N ALA A 23 33.47 -25.54 12.36
CA ALA A 23 34.25 -24.34 12.05
C ALA A 23 35.36 -24.62 11.03
N GLY A 24 35.77 -23.57 10.29
CA GLY A 24 36.97 -23.52 9.44
C GLY A 24 36.85 -22.34 8.48
N GLU A 25 37.38 -21.17 8.82
CA GLU A 25 38.74 -20.69 8.51
C GLU A 25 38.84 -19.94 7.16
N THR A 26 39.04 -18.63 7.30
CA THR A 26 39.98 -17.73 6.61
C THR A 26 40.43 -18.03 5.17
N GLY A 27 40.35 -17.01 4.31
CA GLY A 27 41.16 -16.96 3.08
C GLY A 27 40.97 -15.70 2.25
N ASP A 28 41.84 -14.72 2.48
CA ASP A 28 42.46 -13.79 1.52
C ASP A 28 41.63 -13.11 0.40
N SER A 29 41.57 -11.77 0.50
CA SER A 29 41.55 -10.85 -0.65
C SER A 29 42.84 -10.97 -1.47
N PRO A 30 42.89 -10.53 -2.75
CA PRO A 30 43.47 -9.19 -3.01
C PRO A 30 42.86 -8.53 -4.29
N PRO A 31 43.47 -7.51 -4.95
CA PRO A 31 42.83 -6.19 -5.07
C PRO A 31 42.68 -5.70 -6.54
N GLY A 32 42.06 -4.54 -6.72
CA GLY A 32 42.63 -3.54 -7.63
C GLY A 32 41.71 -2.90 -8.67
N ALA A 33 41.97 -1.59 -8.83
CA ALA A 33 41.62 -0.66 -9.91
C ALA A 33 40.13 -0.29 -10.02
N GLY A 34 39.71 0.97 -9.98
CA GLY A 34 40.36 2.18 -10.46
C GLY A 34 39.55 2.69 -11.66
N GLY A 35 38.90 3.85 -11.53
CA GLY A 35 38.08 4.42 -12.61
C GLY A 35 37.32 5.67 -12.20
N GLU A 36 38.02 6.80 -12.24
CA GLU A 36 37.50 8.14 -12.00
C GLU A 36 36.59 8.65 -13.15
N LYS A 37 35.49 9.30 -12.71
CA LYS A 37 34.80 10.48 -13.26
C LYS A 37 34.95 10.82 -14.75
N ALA A 38 33.82 10.85 -15.44
CA ALA A 38 33.55 11.79 -16.53
C ALA A 38 32.26 12.56 -16.23
N ALA A 39 32.36 13.89 -16.29
CA ALA A 39 31.27 14.85 -16.22
C ALA A 39 30.87 15.29 -17.64
N GLY A 40 29.62 15.69 -17.82
CA GLY A 40 29.09 16.32 -19.04
C GLY A 40 27.70 15.76 -19.38
N GLY A 41 26.66 16.53 -19.68
CA GLY A 41 26.50 17.97 -19.81
C GLY A 41 25.00 18.32 -19.73
N ALA A 42 24.72 19.60 -19.49
CA ALA A 42 23.38 20.16 -19.47
C ALA A 42 22.76 20.22 -20.89
N PRO A 43 21.41 20.24 -21.00
CA PRO A 43 20.72 20.23 -22.29
C PRO A 43 20.55 21.65 -22.87
N ALA A 44 20.57 21.73 -24.20
CA ALA A 44 20.29 22.93 -24.97
C ALA A 44 18.78 23.05 -25.30
N GLU A 45 18.28 24.27 -25.14
CA GLU A 45 16.95 24.74 -25.51
C GLU A 45 16.68 24.71 -27.02
N ALA A 46 15.44 24.34 -27.37
CA ALA A 46 14.68 24.84 -28.52
C ALA A 46 13.21 24.52 -28.21
N GLY A 47 12.29 25.46 -28.01
CA GLY A 47 11.99 26.58 -28.89
C GLY A 47 10.91 26.14 -29.88
N ARG A 48 9.63 26.38 -29.53
CA ARG A 48 8.49 26.57 -30.47
C ARG A 48 7.20 26.93 -29.73
N GLU A 49 6.80 28.19 -29.86
CA GLU A 49 5.39 28.61 -29.88
C GLU A 49 4.69 28.00 -31.13
N PRO A 50 3.36 27.80 -31.09
CA PRO A 50 2.53 28.85 -31.67
C PRO A 50 1.20 29.12 -30.93
N ALA A 51 0.87 30.41 -30.90
CA ALA A 51 -0.40 31.06 -31.18
C ALA A 51 -1.71 30.23 -31.20
N GLY A 52 -2.71 30.78 -30.49
CA GLY A 52 -4.02 31.05 -31.07
C GLY A 52 -5.18 30.30 -30.44
N GLY A 53 -6.17 31.07 -29.95
CA GLY A 53 -7.48 30.52 -29.60
C GLY A 53 -8.16 31.28 -28.49
N GLY A 54 -8.67 32.49 -28.79
CA GLY A 54 -9.60 33.18 -27.91
C GLY A 54 -10.94 32.45 -27.86
N SER A 55 -11.49 32.25 -26.67
CA SER A 55 -12.90 31.95 -26.45
C SER A 55 -13.44 32.84 -25.34
N GLU A 56 -14.06 33.92 -25.80
CA GLU A 56 -15.31 34.52 -25.35
C GLU A 56 -15.78 34.19 -23.93
N THR A 57 -15.62 35.19 -23.07
CA THR A 57 -16.38 35.43 -21.85
C THR A 57 -17.88 35.52 -22.15
N ALA A 58 -18.66 34.51 -21.77
CA ALA A 58 -20.11 34.62 -21.66
C ALA A 58 -20.49 34.93 -20.21
N THR A 59 -20.71 36.22 -19.94
CA THR A 59 -21.33 36.73 -18.72
C THR A 59 -22.82 36.35 -18.72
N PRO A 60 -23.32 35.58 -17.74
CA PRO A 60 -24.76 35.40 -17.59
C PRO A 60 -25.40 36.68 -17.00
N PRO A 61 -26.61 37.06 -17.44
CA PRO A 61 -27.33 38.23 -16.92
C PRO A 61 -27.80 38.02 -15.46
N PRO A 62 -27.99 39.11 -14.70
CA PRO A 62 -28.48 39.06 -13.33
C PRO A 62 -29.96 38.66 -13.31
N GLY A 63 -30.24 37.47 -12.77
CA GLY A 63 -31.59 37.01 -12.45
C GLY A 63 -32.16 37.74 -11.24
N GLU A 64 -33.44 38.09 -11.36
CA GLU A 64 -34.22 38.91 -10.46
C GLU A 64 -34.38 38.29 -9.07
N ARG A 65 -34.33 39.15 -8.05
CA ARG A 65 -34.67 38.83 -6.66
C ARG A 65 -36.19 38.84 -6.51
N GLU A 66 -36.77 37.71 -6.12
CA GLU A 66 -38.07 37.68 -5.46
C GLU A 66 -37.89 37.60 -3.92
N PRO A 67 -38.72 38.30 -3.14
CA PRO A 67 -38.66 38.29 -1.68
C PRO A 67 -39.51 37.14 -1.13
N GLY A 68 -38.85 36.07 -0.68
CA GLY A 68 -39.49 34.90 -0.06
C GLY A 68 -39.01 34.72 1.37
N GLU A 69 -39.87 35.13 2.30
CA GLU A 69 -40.15 34.55 3.61
C GLU A 69 -39.02 33.83 4.39
N ASP A 70 -38.64 34.50 5.48
CA ASP A 70 -37.94 34.02 6.67
C ASP A 70 -38.71 32.87 7.36
N PRO A 71 -38.18 31.63 7.37
CA PRO A 71 -38.64 30.58 8.24
C PRO A 71 -37.63 30.43 9.39
N GLY A 72 -37.97 31.03 10.53
CA GLY A 72 -37.64 30.59 11.88
C GLY A 72 -36.28 29.93 12.10
N GLN A 73 -35.35 30.68 12.68
CA GLN A 73 -34.26 30.14 13.48
C GLN A 73 -34.83 29.12 14.48
N PRO A 74 -34.47 27.82 14.40
CA PRO A 74 -34.60 26.96 15.55
C PRO A 74 -33.49 27.36 16.53
N ASP A 75 -33.90 27.76 17.72
CA ASP A 75 -33.03 28.05 18.85
C ASP A 75 -31.96 26.97 18.99
N GLY A 76 -30.70 27.42 18.92
CA GLY A 76 -29.55 26.62 19.28
C GLY A 76 -29.62 26.19 20.73
N GLN A 77 -30.11 24.98 20.95
CA GLN A 77 -29.78 24.16 22.11
C GLN A 77 -28.87 23.01 21.64
N THR A 78 -27.62 23.35 21.34
CA THR A 78 -26.53 22.38 21.52
C THR A 78 -26.35 22.20 23.02
N GLY A 79 -27.15 21.31 23.59
CA GLY A 79 -26.94 20.73 24.91
C GLY A 79 -25.65 19.93 24.89
N ASP A 80 -24.54 20.65 25.07
CA ASP A 80 -23.20 20.14 25.31
C ASP A 80 -23.14 19.54 26.72
N SER A 81 -23.59 18.28 26.82
CA SER A 81 -23.41 17.45 27.99
C SER A 81 -23.42 15.96 27.62
N GLY A 82 -22.81 15.62 26.49
CA GLY A 82 -22.47 14.25 26.14
C GLY A 82 -21.04 13.96 26.62
N GLY A 83 -20.89 13.53 27.87
CA GLY A 83 -19.59 13.01 28.33
C GLY A 83 -19.10 11.92 27.38
N GLU A 84 -17.82 11.93 27.05
CA GLU A 84 -17.24 10.94 26.14
C GLU A 84 -17.57 9.53 26.65
N PRO A 85 -18.06 8.64 25.77
CA PRO A 85 -18.42 7.31 26.20
C PRO A 85 -17.15 6.56 26.62
N ALA A 86 -17.20 5.78 27.70
CA ALA A 86 -16.00 5.16 28.29
C ALA A 86 -15.20 4.23 27.35
N TRP A 87 -15.78 3.82 26.21
CA TRP A 87 -15.12 3.01 25.18
C TRP A 87 -14.32 3.85 24.17
N ASP A 88 -14.56 5.17 24.10
CA ASP A 88 -13.84 6.13 23.27
C ASP A 88 -13.01 7.05 24.18
N PRO A 89 -11.68 6.88 24.24
CA PRO A 89 -10.81 7.74 25.02
C PRO A 89 -10.58 9.12 24.38
N GLY A 90 -11.30 9.44 23.30
CA GLY A 90 -11.20 10.70 22.61
C GLY A 90 -9.96 10.82 21.72
N GLU A 91 -9.74 12.02 21.19
CA GLU A 91 -8.60 12.36 20.34
C GLU A 91 -7.26 12.06 21.03
N ASP A 92 -7.11 12.41 22.31
CA ASP A 92 -5.89 12.16 23.09
C ASP A 92 -5.58 10.66 23.19
N GLY A 93 -6.60 9.82 23.32
CA GLY A 93 -6.43 8.38 23.34
C GLY A 93 -6.02 7.81 21.98
N ALA A 94 -6.61 8.33 20.90
CA ALA A 94 -6.26 7.96 19.54
C ALA A 94 -4.83 8.40 19.19
N MET A 95 -4.43 9.62 19.57
CA MET A 95 -3.09 10.15 19.37
C MET A 95 -2.04 9.27 20.07
N ARG A 96 -2.24 8.95 21.36
CA ARG A 96 -1.32 8.06 22.10
C ARG A 96 -1.16 6.70 21.40
N LEU A 97 -2.25 6.15 20.85
CA LEU A 97 -2.18 4.88 20.14
C LEU A 97 -1.33 4.97 18.85
N VAL A 98 -1.42 6.09 18.13
CA VAL A 98 -0.59 6.34 16.94
C VAL A 98 0.87 6.60 17.32
N GLU A 99 1.12 7.30 18.43
CA GLU A 99 2.47 7.50 18.97
C GLU A 99 3.10 6.17 19.42
N ASP A 100 2.35 5.31 20.09
CA ASP A 100 2.78 3.95 20.47
C ASP A 100 3.11 3.12 19.22
N LEU A 101 2.26 3.17 18.20
CA LEU A 101 2.50 2.52 16.91
C LEU A 101 3.81 3.05 16.28
N LEU A 102 3.99 4.37 16.22
CA LEU A 102 5.19 4.99 15.66
C LEU A 102 6.45 4.59 16.45
N GLY A 103 6.36 4.51 17.78
CA GLY A 103 7.45 4.04 18.62
C GLY A 103 7.85 2.59 18.31
N LEU A 104 6.88 1.71 18.08
CA LEU A 104 7.13 0.33 17.69
C LEU A 104 7.69 0.21 16.27
N LEU A 105 7.18 1.01 15.33
CA LEU A 105 7.73 1.11 13.98
C LEU A 105 9.18 1.61 14.00
N ALA A 106 9.50 2.60 14.84
CA ALA A 106 10.85 3.10 15.02
C ALA A 106 11.80 2.08 15.66
N ALA A 107 11.29 1.26 16.60
CA ALA A 107 12.08 0.26 17.30
C ALA A 107 12.52 -0.91 16.41
N GLY A 108 11.78 -1.19 15.32
CA GLY A 108 12.11 -2.27 14.40
C GLY A 108 11.95 -3.68 14.98
N ASP A 109 11.12 -3.85 16.01
CA ASP A 109 10.85 -5.14 16.65
C ASP A 109 9.55 -5.76 16.11
N PRO A 110 9.62 -6.78 15.21
CA PRO A 110 8.44 -7.38 14.61
C PRO A 110 7.58 -8.15 15.62
N GLN A 111 8.16 -8.72 16.68
CA GLN A 111 7.39 -9.44 17.70
C GLN A 111 6.58 -8.47 18.54
N ALA A 112 7.20 -7.36 18.98
CA ALA A 112 6.51 -6.33 19.73
C ALA A 112 5.40 -5.66 18.89
N LEU A 113 5.67 -5.38 17.62
CA LEU A 113 4.68 -4.83 16.69
C LEU A 113 3.51 -5.81 16.47
N ALA A 114 3.76 -7.09 16.23
CA ALA A 114 2.70 -8.08 16.07
C ALA A 114 1.81 -8.19 17.32
N ALA A 115 2.42 -8.22 18.51
CA ALA A 115 1.67 -8.24 19.78
C ALA A 115 0.82 -6.97 19.98
N PHE A 116 1.33 -5.81 19.55
CA PHE A 116 0.57 -4.56 19.59
C PHE A 116 -0.59 -4.58 18.59
N LEU A 117 -0.42 -5.13 17.40
CA LEU A 117 -1.47 -5.20 16.36
C LEU A 117 -2.51 -6.30 16.63
N GLU A 118 -2.24 -7.23 17.56
CA GLU A 118 -3.16 -8.32 17.89
C GLU A 118 -4.55 -7.80 18.29
N GLY A 119 -5.58 -8.20 17.54
CA GLY A 119 -6.96 -7.76 17.73
C GLY A 119 -7.26 -6.31 17.32
N ARG A 120 -6.25 -5.57 16.86
CA ARG A 120 -6.35 -4.15 16.46
C ARG A 120 -6.30 -3.93 14.95
N THR A 121 -6.24 -4.96 14.13
CA THR A 121 -6.27 -4.83 12.66
C THR A 121 -7.42 -5.66 12.10
N TRP A 122 -7.86 -5.36 10.87
CA TRP A 122 -8.91 -6.14 10.20
C TRP A 122 -8.51 -7.59 9.94
N GLN A 123 -7.22 -7.82 9.74
CA GLN A 123 -6.64 -9.14 9.55
C GLN A 123 -5.54 -9.38 10.60
N PRO A 124 -5.44 -10.59 11.17
CA PRO A 124 -4.35 -10.91 12.08
C PRO A 124 -2.99 -10.71 11.43
N VAL A 125 -2.07 -10.06 12.16
CA VAL A 125 -0.69 -9.85 11.74
C VAL A 125 0.22 -10.64 12.68
N ASP A 126 0.94 -11.63 12.14
CA ASP A 126 1.97 -12.35 12.89
C ASP A 126 3.33 -11.63 12.82
N ALA A 127 4.36 -12.20 13.44
CA ALA A 127 5.69 -11.60 13.43
C ALA A 127 6.31 -11.50 12.03
N ALA A 128 5.97 -12.39 11.10
CA ALA A 128 6.48 -12.29 9.72
C ALA A 128 5.79 -11.13 8.99
N GLY A 129 4.47 -11.02 9.09
CA GLY A 129 3.70 -9.90 8.56
C GLY A 129 4.12 -8.56 9.15
N ALA A 130 4.38 -8.50 10.46
CA ALA A 130 4.92 -7.31 11.11
C ALA A 130 6.33 -6.95 10.59
N GLY A 131 7.16 -7.95 10.28
CA GLY A 131 8.45 -7.73 9.61
C GLY A 131 8.31 -7.08 8.24
N GLU A 132 7.32 -7.50 7.43
CA GLU A 132 7.02 -6.86 6.14
C GLU A 132 6.51 -5.42 6.33
N ILE A 133 5.66 -5.16 7.33
CA ILE A 133 5.22 -3.79 7.67
C ILE A 133 6.41 -2.90 8.00
N LEU A 134 7.33 -3.36 8.86
CA LEU A 134 8.54 -2.60 9.24
C LEU A 134 9.42 -2.30 8.02
N PHE A 135 9.65 -3.31 7.18
CA PHE A 135 10.41 -3.14 5.94
C PHE A 135 9.80 -2.06 5.04
N LEU A 136 8.50 -2.16 4.75
CA LEU A 136 7.79 -1.21 3.89
C LEU A 136 7.72 0.19 4.51
N PHE A 137 7.52 0.28 5.82
CA PHE A 137 7.49 1.54 6.54
C PHE A 137 8.84 2.26 6.45
N HIS A 138 9.95 1.57 6.72
CA HIS A 138 11.29 2.17 6.69
C HIS A 138 11.77 2.55 5.28
N ASP A 139 11.29 1.86 4.25
CA ASP A 139 11.51 2.28 2.87
C ASP A 139 10.77 3.60 2.57
N TYR A 140 9.52 3.71 3.01
CA TYR A 140 8.65 4.83 2.70
C TYR A 140 8.92 6.08 3.56
N LEU A 141 9.05 5.91 4.89
CA LEU A 141 9.19 6.95 5.91
C LEU A 141 10.39 6.70 6.85
N ASP A 142 11.03 7.79 7.31
CA ASP A 142 12.01 7.76 8.40
C ASP A 142 11.32 8.09 9.72
N ALA A 143 11.17 7.10 10.60
CA ALA A 143 10.48 7.23 11.87
C ALA A 143 11.00 8.40 12.74
N GLY A 144 12.29 8.72 12.65
CA GLY A 144 12.91 9.81 13.42
C GLY A 144 12.56 11.22 12.90
N ARG A 145 11.86 11.31 11.78
CA ARG A 145 11.47 12.55 11.09
C ARG A 145 9.95 12.67 10.89
N VAL A 146 9.19 11.70 11.39
CA VAL A 146 7.73 11.68 11.25
C VAL A 146 7.09 12.67 12.22
N GLU A 147 6.19 13.48 11.68
CA GLU A 147 5.23 14.28 12.44
C GLU A 147 3.84 13.63 12.35
N VAL A 148 3.14 13.51 13.48
CA VAL A 148 1.76 13.01 13.52
C VAL A 148 0.80 14.19 13.52
N ARG A 149 -0.16 14.21 12.59
CA ARG A 149 -1.22 15.24 12.55
C ARG A 149 -2.60 14.59 12.46
N LEU A 150 -3.55 15.08 13.25
CA LEU A 150 -4.97 14.74 13.06
C LEU A 150 -5.48 15.45 11.80
N LEU A 151 -6.11 14.68 10.90
CA LEU A 151 -6.66 15.14 9.64
C LEU A 151 -8.17 15.30 9.71
N ALA A 152 -8.85 14.34 10.35
CA ALA A 152 -10.29 14.35 10.51
C ALA A 152 -10.72 13.53 11.73
N ALA A 153 -11.89 13.85 12.27
CA ALA A 153 -12.56 13.08 13.29
C ALA A 153 -14.03 12.93 12.93
N TYR A 154 -14.54 11.70 13.05
CA TYR A 154 -15.93 11.36 12.78
C TYR A 154 -16.47 10.58 13.97
N ARG A 155 -17.69 10.89 14.41
CA ARG A 155 -18.33 10.23 15.54
C ARG A 155 -19.79 9.96 15.21
N ASP A 156 -20.23 8.74 15.48
CA ASP A 156 -21.63 8.35 15.47
C ASP A 156 -21.99 7.63 16.77
N GLU A 157 -23.21 7.09 16.86
CA GLU A 157 -23.70 6.43 18.08
C GLU A 157 -22.93 5.15 18.45
N LEU A 158 -22.28 4.51 17.47
CA LEU A 158 -21.66 3.19 17.62
C LEU A 158 -20.14 3.19 17.44
N SER A 159 -19.58 4.29 16.96
CA SER A 159 -18.17 4.38 16.64
C SER A 159 -17.61 5.79 16.68
N SER A 160 -16.29 5.86 16.84
CA SER A 160 -15.52 7.09 16.68
C SER A 160 -14.29 6.76 15.84
N GLN A 161 -14.07 7.54 14.80
CA GLN A 161 -12.96 7.41 13.87
C GLN A 161 -12.10 8.67 13.93
N TYR A 162 -10.79 8.47 14.05
CA TYR A 162 -9.77 9.50 14.02
C TYR A 162 -8.79 9.18 12.90
N ASP A 163 -8.67 10.11 11.96
CA ASP A 163 -7.78 9.97 10.81
C ASP A 163 -6.52 10.78 11.06
N PHE A 164 -5.38 10.10 11.11
CA PHE A 164 -4.06 10.71 11.28
C PHE A 164 -3.26 10.59 10.00
N GLY A 165 -2.39 11.58 9.77
CA GLY A 165 -1.31 11.47 8.79
C GLY A 165 0.03 11.37 9.52
N LEU A 166 0.87 10.43 9.08
CA LEU A 166 2.29 10.39 9.43
C LEU A 166 3.07 11.11 8.34
N PHE A 167 3.54 12.32 8.63
CA PHE A 167 4.17 13.22 7.67
C PHE A 167 5.69 13.17 7.77
N GLU A 168 6.36 13.04 6.63
CA GLU A 168 7.81 13.27 6.53
C GLU A 168 8.09 14.22 5.37
N THR A 169 8.96 15.22 5.60
CA THR A 169 9.55 16.00 4.51
C THR A 169 10.92 15.42 4.14
N ARG A 170 11.05 14.88 2.92
CA ARG A 170 12.29 14.34 2.37
C ARG A 170 12.57 14.96 1.02
N ASP A 171 13.77 15.50 0.82
CA ASP A 171 14.21 16.15 -0.43
C ASP A 171 13.26 17.26 -0.92
N GLY A 172 12.69 18.02 0.02
CA GLY A 172 11.75 19.10 -0.26
C GLY A 172 10.35 18.63 -0.70
N ARG A 173 10.06 17.33 -0.58
CA ARG A 173 8.73 16.75 -0.83
C ARG A 173 8.14 16.21 0.47
N GLU A 174 6.90 16.57 0.73
CA GLU A 174 6.12 16.00 1.82
C GLU A 174 5.55 14.64 1.38
N ARG A 175 5.73 13.62 2.22
CA ARG A 175 5.11 12.31 2.11
C ARG A 175 4.18 12.13 3.28
N VAL A 176 3.06 11.47 3.05
CA VAL A 176 2.12 11.13 4.12
C VAL A 176 1.80 9.64 4.08
N LEU A 177 1.65 9.02 5.25
CA LEU A 177 1.00 7.72 5.41
C LEU A 177 -0.26 7.91 6.25
N PRO A 178 -1.47 7.67 5.71
CA PRO A 178 -2.70 7.74 6.49
C PRO A 178 -2.79 6.57 7.48
N VAL A 179 -3.24 6.86 8.69
CA VAL A 179 -3.55 5.90 9.75
C VAL A 179 -4.92 6.25 10.33
N HIS A 180 -5.83 5.29 10.30
CA HIS A 180 -7.17 5.42 10.84
C HIS A 180 -7.25 4.67 12.17
N VAL A 181 -7.81 5.32 13.19
CA VAL A 181 -8.13 4.71 14.49
C VAL A 181 -9.64 4.68 14.63
N LEU A 182 -10.22 3.49 14.67
CA LEU A 182 -11.66 3.28 14.83
C LEU A 182 -11.93 2.64 16.20
N TYR A 183 -12.61 3.36 17.08
CA TYR A 183 -13.22 2.83 18.29
C TYR A 183 -14.65 2.40 17.98
N ARG A 184 -15.05 1.20 18.41
CA ARG A 184 -16.40 0.65 18.29
C ARG A 184 -16.97 0.38 19.67
N SER A 185 -18.28 0.57 19.84
CA SER A 185 -18.96 0.37 21.12
C SER A 185 -19.41 -1.07 21.37
N GLU A 186 -19.80 -1.81 20.32
CA GLU A 186 -20.46 -3.12 20.47
C GLU A 186 -19.95 -4.18 19.45
N PRO A 187 -19.11 -5.15 19.89
CA PRO A 187 -18.38 -5.13 21.17
C PRO A 187 -17.32 -4.00 21.19
N PRO A 188 -16.88 -3.56 22.38
CA PRO A 188 -15.78 -2.61 22.50
C PRO A 188 -14.53 -3.10 21.78
N GLN A 189 -14.11 -2.38 20.73
CA GLN A 189 -12.95 -2.75 19.91
C GLN A 189 -12.25 -1.48 19.42
N VAL A 190 -10.92 -1.57 19.30
CA VAL A 190 -10.09 -0.57 18.62
C VAL A 190 -9.54 -1.19 17.35
N VAL A 191 -9.66 -0.50 16.22
CA VAL A 191 -9.09 -0.93 14.94
C VAL A 191 -8.17 0.16 14.39
N LEU A 192 -6.90 -0.19 14.23
CA LEU A 192 -5.90 0.51 13.47
C LEU A 192 -5.95 0.05 12.01
N SER A 193 -5.99 1.00 11.10
CA SER A 193 -6.04 0.72 9.67
C SER A 193 -5.11 1.67 8.93
N SER A 194 -4.28 1.11 8.08
CA SER A 194 -3.48 1.80 7.08
C SER A 194 -3.22 0.81 5.97
N VAL A 195 -2.89 1.29 4.78
CA VAL A 195 -2.53 0.43 3.65
C VAL A 195 -1.36 -0.48 4.04
N LEU A 196 -0.35 0.06 4.71
CA LEU A 196 0.80 -0.74 5.11
C LEU A 196 0.41 -1.78 6.16
N LEU A 197 -0.47 -1.45 7.11
CA LEU A 197 -0.91 -2.39 8.14
C LEU A 197 -1.79 -3.51 7.58
N ASN A 198 -2.68 -3.18 6.64
CA ASN A 198 -3.69 -4.11 6.14
C ASN A 198 -3.18 -4.97 4.96
N GLN A 199 -2.41 -4.38 4.04
CA GLN A 199 -1.94 -5.06 2.82
C GLN A 199 -0.43 -5.33 2.83
N GLY A 200 0.35 -4.56 3.56
CA GLY A 200 1.80 -4.71 3.64
C GLY A 200 2.28 -6.14 3.98
N PRO A 201 1.69 -6.85 4.96
CA PRO A 201 2.04 -8.24 5.28
C PRO A 201 1.99 -9.21 4.10
N TRP A 202 1.19 -8.90 3.08
CA TRP A 202 0.81 -9.84 2.02
C TRP A 202 1.37 -9.48 0.65
N VAL A 203 1.82 -8.23 0.43
CA VAL A 203 2.12 -7.74 -0.92
C VAL A 203 3.25 -8.50 -1.61
N ARG A 204 4.32 -8.88 -0.89
CA ARG A 204 5.43 -9.66 -1.46
C ARG A 204 5.04 -11.12 -1.67
N ALA A 205 4.20 -11.69 -0.80
CA ALA A 205 3.64 -13.01 -0.98
C ALA A 205 2.70 -13.07 -2.20
N PHE A 206 1.93 -12.01 -2.44
CA PHE A 206 1.09 -11.85 -3.63
C PHE A 206 1.94 -11.89 -4.91
N MET A 207 3.05 -11.14 -4.97
CA MET A 207 3.99 -11.19 -6.10
C MET A 207 4.64 -12.57 -6.27
N SER A 208 5.06 -13.22 -5.19
CA SER A 208 5.58 -14.59 -5.25
C SER A 208 4.57 -15.55 -5.83
N ARG A 209 3.31 -15.47 -5.39
CA ARG A 209 2.22 -16.32 -5.86
C ARG A 209 1.96 -16.13 -7.35
N PHE A 210 1.99 -14.90 -7.84
CA PHE A 210 1.86 -14.61 -9.27
C PHE A 210 2.94 -15.35 -10.09
N LEU A 211 4.21 -15.23 -9.71
CA LEU A 211 5.30 -15.92 -10.41
C LEU A 211 5.19 -17.45 -10.32
N ASP A 212 4.76 -17.98 -9.18
CA ASP A 212 4.54 -19.43 -9.02
C ASP A 212 3.44 -19.95 -9.95
N LEU A 213 2.37 -19.17 -10.15
CA LEU A 213 1.28 -19.51 -11.06
C LEU A 213 1.73 -19.48 -12.52
N LEU A 214 2.58 -18.52 -12.90
CA LEU A 214 3.20 -18.48 -14.23
C LEU A 214 4.06 -19.72 -14.49
N ARG A 215 4.93 -20.09 -13.53
CA ARG A 215 5.78 -21.29 -13.63
C ARG A 215 4.96 -22.58 -13.69
N ALA A 216 3.86 -22.65 -12.96
CA ALA A 216 2.98 -23.81 -12.95
C ALA A 216 2.21 -23.99 -14.27
N GLY A 217 2.02 -22.91 -15.05
CA GLY A 217 1.24 -22.95 -16.29
C GLY A 217 -0.26 -23.25 -16.06
N ASP A 218 -0.78 -22.99 -14.85
CA ASP A 218 -2.18 -23.27 -14.48
C ASP A 218 -3.05 -22.03 -14.74
N ALA A 219 -3.61 -21.94 -15.96
CA ALA A 219 -4.45 -20.81 -16.36
C ALA A 219 -5.68 -20.62 -15.47
N ALA A 220 -6.32 -21.70 -15.04
CA ALA A 220 -7.50 -21.63 -14.17
C ALA A 220 -7.13 -21.06 -12.79
N ALA A 221 -5.98 -21.44 -12.22
CA ALA A 221 -5.51 -20.88 -10.96
C ALA A 221 -5.03 -19.43 -11.10
N LEU A 222 -4.41 -19.07 -12.22
CA LEU A 222 -4.02 -17.69 -12.51
C LEU A 222 -5.24 -16.78 -12.71
N ALA A 223 -6.26 -17.24 -13.43
CA ALA A 223 -7.53 -16.54 -13.59
C ALA A 223 -8.15 -16.19 -12.23
N ARG A 224 -8.31 -17.18 -11.34
CA ARG A 224 -8.81 -16.95 -9.98
C ARG A 224 -7.96 -15.99 -9.15
N PHE A 225 -6.66 -15.93 -9.40
CA PHE A 225 -5.75 -15.01 -8.73
C PHE A 225 -5.88 -13.57 -9.25
N LEU A 226 -6.11 -13.41 -10.55
CA LEU A 226 -6.26 -12.10 -11.20
C LEU A 226 -7.69 -11.53 -11.11
N THR A 227 -8.68 -12.34 -10.73
CA THR A 227 -10.02 -11.85 -10.36
C THR A 227 -9.91 -10.85 -9.22
N VAL A 228 -10.34 -9.61 -9.47
CA VAL A 228 -10.46 -8.57 -8.45
C VAL A 228 -11.94 -8.26 -8.29
N ASP A 229 -12.43 -8.33 -7.06
CA ASP A 229 -13.83 -8.07 -6.72
C ASP A 229 -14.81 -9.04 -7.42
N ASP A 230 -15.96 -8.54 -7.88
CA ASP A 230 -17.00 -9.29 -8.58
C ASP A 230 -16.74 -9.45 -10.11
N LEU A 231 -15.55 -9.07 -10.59
CA LEU A 231 -15.17 -9.16 -12.00
C LEU A 231 -14.29 -10.39 -12.25
N ASP A 232 -14.91 -11.46 -12.72
CA ASP A 232 -14.21 -12.68 -13.14
C ASP A 232 -13.16 -12.38 -14.21
N TYR A 233 -11.92 -12.84 -13.98
CA TYR A 233 -10.88 -12.81 -14.99
C TYR A 233 -10.96 -14.07 -15.86
N PRO A 234 -11.18 -13.96 -17.20
CA PRO A 234 -11.34 -15.13 -18.06
C PRO A 234 -10.10 -16.04 -18.10
N GLU A 235 -10.32 -17.36 -18.08
CA GLU A 235 -9.25 -18.36 -18.17
C GLU A 235 -8.45 -18.23 -19.48
N GLU A 236 -9.11 -17.87 -20.57
CA GLU A 236 -8.45 -17.65 -21.87
C GLU A 236 -7.49 -16.45 -21.83
N LEU A 237 -7.82 -15.39 -21.09
CA LEU A 237 -6.92 -14.27 -20.89
C LEU A 237 -5.77 -14.66 -19.96
N ALA A 238 -6.01 -15.50 -18.96
CA ALA A 238 -4.95 -15.99 -18.08
C ALA A 238 -3.96 -16.90 -18.84
N GLN A 239 -4.46 -17.75 -19.74
CA GLN A 239 -3.61 -18.54 -20.63
C GLN A 239 -2.77 -17.64 -21.55
N GLN A 240 -3.34 -16.55 -22.09
CA GLN A 240 -2.56 -15.59 -22.89
C GLN A 240 -1.42 -14.93 -22.10
N VAL A 241 -1.63 -14.65 -20.80
CA VAL A 241 -0.56 -14.14 -19.93
C VAL A 241 0.55 -15.17 -19.79
N ILE A 242 0.21 -16.44 -19.50
CA ILE A 242 1.18 -17.53 -19.38
C ILE A 242 1.97 -17.69 -20.68
N ASP A 243 1.27 -17.77 -21.82
CA ASP A 243 1.88 -17.93 -23.13
C ASP A 243 2.83 -16.77 -23.46
N ARG A 244 2.43 -15.54 -23.11
CA ARG A 244 3.24 -14.35 -23.32
C ARG A 244 4.52 -14.38 -22.47
N TYR A 245 4.41 -14.66 -21.17
CA TYR A 245 5.57 -14.80 -20.30
C TYR A 245 6.50 -15.93 -20.76
N ALA A 246 5.96 -17.07 -21.20
CA ALA A 246 6.73 -18.18 -21.73
C ALA A 246 7.45 -17.85 -23.05
N ALA A 247 6.84 -17.01 -23.89
CA ALA A 247 7.42 -16.59 -25.17
C ALA A 247 8.48 -15.49 -25.02
N GLU A 248 8.31 -14.58 -24.05
CA GLU A 248 9.18 -13.42 -23.87
C GLU A 248 10.30 -13.64 -22.83
N THR A 249 10.19 -14.67 -21.98
CA THR A 249 11.10 -14.89 -20.83
C THR A 249 11.52 -16.34 -20.63
N ALA A 250 12.62 -16.54 -19.91
CA ALA A 250 12.90 -17.82 -19.25
C ALA A 250 12.20 -17.84 -17.89
N VAL A 251 10.92 -18.27 -17.87
CA VAL A 251 10.00 -18.18 -16.73
C VAL A 251 10.58 -18.74 -15.41
N ASP A 252 11.37 -19.82 -15.48
CA ASP A 252 12.01 -20.44 -14.31
C ASP A 252 13.07 -19.55 -13.65
N THR A 253 13.57 -18.53 -14.35
CA THR A 253 14.57 -17.59 -13.85
C THR A 253 13.95 -16.34 -13.23
N LEU A 254 12.64 -16.16 -13.36
CA LEU A 254 11.98 -14.95 -12.92
C LEU A 254 12.05 -14.80 -11.40
N ALA A 255 12.33 -13.59 -10.95
CA ALA A 255 12.27 -13.15 -9.56
C ALA A 255 11.63 -11.76 -9.53
N PHE A 256 11.50 -11.15 -8.35
CA PHE A 256 11.05 -9.77 -8.24
C PHE A 256 11.89 -8.99 -7.24
N GLN A 257 12.03 -7.70 -7.52
CA GLN A 257 12.57 -6.69 -6.62
C GLN A 257 11.46 -5.73 -6.24
N TYR A 258 11.45 -5.28 -4.99
CA TYR A 258 10.57 -4.21 -4.52
C TYR A 258 11.23 -2.84 -4.77
N ASP A 259 10.48 -1.92 -5.39
CA ASP A 259 10.99 -0.61 -5.83
C ASP A 259 10.34 0.57 -5.09
N GLY A 260 9.46 0.31 -4.12
CA GLY A 260 8.91 1.32 -3.23
C GLY A 260 7.38 1.44 -3.26
N PHE A 261 6.87 2.30 -2.37
CA PHE A 261 5.44 2.57 -2.18
C PHE A 261 5.07 4.04 -2.50
N GLY A 262 3.84 4.28 -2.96
CA GLY A 262 3.25 5.63 -3.08
C GLY A 262 3.63 6.35 -4.38
N PRO A 263 3.91 7.67 -4.39
CA PRO A 263 3.77 8.57 -3.27
C PRO A 263 2.30 8.84 -2.96
N LEU A 264 1.99 8.93 -1.67
CA LEU A 264 0.77 9.56 -1.17
C LEU A 264 1.14 10.98 -0.71
N GLU A 265 0.32 11.95 -1.08
CA GLU A 265 0.55 13.36 -0.81
C GLU A 265 -0.67 13.95 -0.09
N TYR A 266 -0.44 14.94 0.78
CA TYR A 266 -1.53 15.66 1.43
C TYR A 266 -1.83 16.94 0.65
N ARG A 267 -3.00 17.01 0.03
CA ARG A 267 -3.45 18.16 -0.77
C ARG A 267 -4.89 18.51 -0.42
N SER A 268 -5.17 19.80 -0.32
CA SER A 268 -6.54 20.31 -0.11
C SER A 268 -7.27 19.70 1.10
N GLY A 269 -6.54 19.32 2.15
CA GLY A 269 -7.13 18.73 3.35
C GLY A 269 -7.30 17.21 3.31
N GLN A 270 -6.87 16.54 2.23
CA GLN A 270 -7.05 15.10 2.03
C GLN A 270 -5.73 14.42 1.63
N VAL A 271 -5.61 13.12 1.94
CA VAL A 271 -4.53 12.29 1.41
C VAL A 271 -4.93 11.84 0.01
N GLU A 272 -4.16 12.23 -0.98
CA GLU A 272 -4.34 11.91 -2.39
C GLU A 272 -3.17 11.05 -2.90
N GLY A 273 -3.39 10.41 -4.04
CA GLY A 273 -2.37 9.63 -4.72
C GLY A 273 -2.71 8.14 -4.74
N PRO A 274 -2.03 7.38 -5.60
CA PRO A 274 -2.36 5.99 -5.81
C PRO A 274 -1.67 5.13 -4.74
N THR A 275 -2.45 4.24 -4.14
CA THR A 275 -1.96 3.25 -3.19
C THR A 275 -1.30 2.09 -3.93
N ILE A 276 -0.05 2.28 -4.35
CA ILE A 276 0.66 1.35 -5.23
C ILE A 276 1.98 0.90 -4.60
N PHE A 277 2.21 -0.41 -4.62
CA PHE A 277 3.50 -1.04 -4.37
C PHE A 277 4.16 -1.36 -5.70
N ARG A 278 5.33 -0.78 -5.97
CA ARG A 278 6.07 -0.99 -7.23
C ARG A 278 7.04 -2.15 -7.09
N PHE A 279 7.12 -2.93 -8.16
CA PHE A 279 8.04 -4.04 -8.28
C PHE A 279 8.65 -4.08 -9.68
N THR A 280 9.82 -4.70 -9.79
CA THR A 280 10.41 -5.07 -11.07
C THR A 280 10.58 -6.59 -11.08
N ILE A 281 9.93 -7.24 -12.03
CA ILE A 281 10.21 -8.64 -12.33
C ILE A 281 11.55 -8.70 -13.05
N THR A 282 12.48 -9.48 -12.51
CA THR A 282 13.85 -9.65 -13.02
C THR A 282 14.07 -11.10 -13.44
N GLY A 283 15.07 -11.35 -14.29
CA GLY A 283 15.39 -12.71 -14.73
C GLY A 283 16.10 -12.70 -16.07
N ARG A 284 15.76 -13.65 -16.94
CA ARG A 284 16.22 -13.67 -18.33
C ARG A 284 15.07 -13.56 -19.33
N ASP A 285 15.30 -12.85 -20.42
CA ASP A 285 14.45 -12.86 -21.59
C ASP A 285 14.60 -14.18 -22.38
N ALA A 286 13.77 -14.36 -23.41
CA ALA A 286 13.82 -15.55 -24.29
C ALA A 286 15.14 -15.69 -25.08
N GLY A 287 15.90 -14.60 -25.26
CA GLY A 287 17.23 -14.59 -25.87
C GLY A 287 18.37 -14.90 -24.89
N GLY A 288 18.06 -15.05 -23.59
CA GLY A 288 19.02 -15.27 -22.51
C GLY A 288 19.66 -14.00 -21.94
N GLY A 289 19.26 -12.81 -22.40
CA GLY A 289 19.65 -11.51 -21.88
C GLY A 289 18.94 -11.17 -20.56
N PRO A 290 19.40 -10.17 -19.80
CA PRO A 290 18.74 -9.75 -18.56
C PRO A 290 17.37 -9.13 -18.84
N LEU A 291 16.39 -9.47 -18.01
CA LEU A 291 15.04 -8.90 -18.04
C LEU A 291 14.85 -7.92 -16.88
N GLU A 292 14.23 -6.78 -17.16
CA GLU A 292 13.65 -5.85 -16.20
C GLU A 292 12.24 -5.48 -16.66
N HIS A 293 11.22 -5.96 -15.94
CA HIS A 293 9.81 -5.78 -16.30
C HIS A 293 9.04 -5.13 -15.15
N PRO A 294 8.71 -3.82 -15.23
CA PRO A 294 8.05 -3.12 -14.15
C PRO A 294 6.59 -3.54 -14.03
N VAL A 295 6.18 -3.86 -12.82
CA VAL A 295 4.81 -4.21 -12.44
C VAL A 295 4.44 -3.50 -11.15
N ALA A 296 3.15 -3.46 -10.83
CA ALA A 296 2.69 -2.81 -9.62
C ALA A 296 1.55 -3.58 -8.99
N VAL A 297 1.50 -3.62 -7.65
CA VAL A 297 0.32 -4.06 -6.91
C VAL A 297 -0.45 -2.81 -6.50
N VAL A 298 -1.65 -2.66 -7.05
CA VAL A 298 -2.56 -1.55 -6.78
C VAL A 298 -3.51 -1.96 -5.67
N VAL A 299 -3.73 -1.08 -4.70
CA VAL A 299 -4.68 -1.30 -3.60
C VAL A 299 -5.81 -0.29 -3.70
N GLY A 300 -7.04 -0.78 -3.67
CA GLY A 300 -8.27 0.02 -3.68
C GLY A 300 -9.40 -0.75 -3.01
N ASP A 301 -10.25 -0.06 -2.23
CA ASP A 301 -11.39 -0.67 -1.52
C ASP A 301 -11.05 -1.92 -0.67
N GLY A 302 -9.81 -1.98 -0.18
CA GLY A 302 -9.28 -3.11 0.60
C GLY A 302 -8.85 -4.31 -0.23
N LEU A 303 -8.97 -4.26 -1.55
CA LEU A 303 -8.55 -5.28 -2.51
C LEU A 303 -7.14 -4.98 -3.06
N MET A 304 -6.43 -6.04 -3.46
CA MET A 304 -5.15 -5.95 -4.16
C MET A 304 -5.32 -6.44 -5.60
N GLY A 305 -4.88 -5.65 -6.57
CA GLY A 305 -4.84 -6.01 -7.97
C GLY A 305 -3.43 -5.90 -8.54
N LEU A 306 -3.15 -6.68 -9.59
CA LEU A 306 -1.89 -6.60 -10.33
C LEU A 306 -2.05 -5.68 -11.54
N GLN A 307 -1.20 -4.65 -11.62
CA GLN A 307 -0.99 -3.85 -12.81
C GLN A 307 0.30 -4.30 -13.48
N ASP A 308 0.15 -5.00 -14.60
CA ASP A 308 1.26 -5.55 -15.38
C ASP A 308 0.99 -5.26 -16.88
N PRO A 309 1.90 -4.63 -17.63
CA PRO A 309 1.75 -4.37 -19.06
C PRO A 309 1.51 -5.62 -19.94
N TRP A 310 1.81 -6.80 -19.42
CA TRP A 310 1.61 -8.09 -20.08
C TRP A 310 0.30 -8.78 -19.69
N VAL A 311 -0.40 -8.27 -18.67
CA VAL A 311 -1.71 -8.75 -18.22
C VAL A 311 -2.81 -7.90 -18.87
N PRO A 312 -3.55 -8.43 -19.86
CA PRO A 312 -4.64 -7.68 -20.48
C PRO A 312 -5.78 -7.45 -19.49
N HIS A 313 -6.33 -6.25 -19.47
CA HIS A 313 -7.56 -6.00 -18.73
C HIS A 313 -8.76 -6.54 -19.52
N PRO A 314 -9.70 -7.25 -18.88
CA PRO A 314 -10.97 -7.57 -19.52
C PRO A 314 -11.66 -6.26 -19.93
N PRO A 315 -12.42 -6.25 -21.04
CA PRO A 315 -13.18 -5.06 -21.42
C PRO A 315 -14.08 -4.65 -20.26
N GLY A 316 -13.99 -3.38 -19.85
CA GLY A 316 -14.87 -2.83 -18.84
C GLY A 316 -16.35 -2.96 -19.28
N PRO A 317 -17.29 -3.04 -18.32
CA PRO A 317 -18.72 -3.05 -18.63
C PRO A 317 -19.18 -1.80 -19.39
#